data_AF-A0A2V7IN17-F1
#
_entry.id   AF-A0A2V7IN17-F1
#
_cell.length_a   1.000
_cell.length_b   1.000
_cell.length_c   1.000
_cell.angle_alpha   90.00
_cell.angle_beta   90.00
_cell.angle_gamma   90.00
#
_symmetry.space_group_name_H-M   'P 1'
#
loop_
_entity.id
_entity.type
_entity.pdbx_description
1 polymer ?
#
loop_
_entity_poly.entity_id
_entity_poly.type
_entity_poly.pdbx_seq_one_letter_code
_entity_poly.pdbx_strand_id
1 'polypeptide(L)'
;MAGEGRAADGHGALAAQEGRGVRQTARLVGRLRKPHGQQGEVAVIPLVENPGAIFVPRARLFVVDAARRVVAGPLIIARRRAYHREWLLGFEGVSGRAVVEAWRDHYVATDEPDAHD
;
A
#
# COMPACT_ATOMS: atom_id res chain seq x y z
N MET A 1 -49.30 -3.97 -17.73
CA MET A 1 -48.82 -3.78 -16.35
C MET A 1 -47.35 -4.20 -16.36
N ALA A 2 -46.41 -3.31 -16.70
CA ALA A 2 -45.73 -2.32 -15.80
C ALA A 2 -44.97 -3.04 -14.67
N GLY A 3 -43.67 -2.86 -14.37
CA GLY A 3 -42.55 -2.04 -14.84
C GLY A 3 -41.28 -2.57 -14.12
N GLU A 4 -40.09 -2.47 -14.72
CA GLU A 4 -39.01 -1.52 -14.37
C GLU A 4 -38.13 -1.87 -13.13
N GLY A 5 -36.79 -1.84 -13.31
CA GLY A 5 -35.80 -1.54 -12.25
C GLY A 5 -34.63 -2.53 -12.12
N ARG A 6 -33.53 -2.36 -12.89
CA ARG A 6 -32.24 -1.70 -12.53
C ARG A 6 -31.40 -2.39 -11.42
N ALA A 7 -30.21 -2.88 -11.79
CA ALA A 7 -28.87 -2.40 -11.36
C ALA A 7 -28.44 -2.90 -9.96
N ALA A 8 -27.19 -3.02 -9.54
CA ALA A 8 -25.84 -3.10 -10.10
C ALA A 8 -24.94 -3.49 -8.90
N ASP A 9 -23.79 -4.08 -9.16
CA ASP A 9 -22.56 -4.02 -8.36
C ASP A 9 -22.63 -4.18 -6.83
N GLY A 10 -22.23 -5.36 -6.37
CA GLY A 10 -21.89 -5.62 -4.97
C GLY A 10 -20.56 -6.35 -4.87
N HIS A 11 -19.45 -5.64 -5.11
CA HIS A 11 -18.13 -6.11 -4.68
C HIS A 11 -18.12 -6.15 -3.15
N GLY A 12 -18.36 -7.34 -2.59
CA GLY A 12 -18.28 -7.60 -1.17
C GLY A 12 -16.87 -7.25 -0.67
N ALA A 13 -16.80 -6.22 0.17
CA ALA A 13 -15.63 -5.92 0.96
C ALA A 13 -15.22 -7.18 1.71
N LEU A 14 -14.05 -7.73 1.36
CA LEU A 14 -13.45 -8.85 2.08
C LEU A 14 -13.22 -8.40 3.51
N ALA A 15 -14.05 -8.95 4.40
CA ALA A 15 -13.99 -8.78 5.83
C ALA A 15 -12.55 -9.00 6.31
N ALA A 16 -12.03 -8.00 7.00
CA ALA A 16 -10.79 -8.08 7.75
C ALA A 16 -10.93 -9.23 8.77
N GLN A 17 -10.25 -10.34 8.48
CA GLN A 17 -10.15 -11.44 9.43
C GLN A 17 -9.13 -11.03 10.50
N GLU A 18 -9.64 -10.60 11.65
CA GLU A 18 -8.88 -10.45 12.88
C GLU A 18 -8.38 -11.83 13.32
N GLY A 19 -7.05 -12.01 13.32
CA GLY A 19 -6.44 -13.29 13.63
C GLY A 19 -4.95 -13.16 13.94
N ARG A 20 -4.65 -12.81 15.20
CA ARG A 20 -3.44 -13.22 15.94
C ARG A 20 -2.09 -13.05 15.21
N GLY A 21 -1.60 -11.81 15.18
CA GLY A 21 -0.21 -11.49 14.80
C GLY A 21 0.27 -10.09 15.22
N VAL A 22 -0.41 -9.40 16.13
CA VAL A 22 -0.07 -8.01 16.52
C VAL A 22 0.83 -8.01 17.76
N ARG A 23 2.09 -8.47 17.61
CA ARG A 23 3.17 -8.12 18.54
C ARG A 23 4.57 -8.11 17.92
N GLN A 24 4.68 -8.06 16.60
CA GLN A 24 5.91 -7.65 15.92
C GLN A 24 5.61 -6.29 15.31
N THR A 25 6.28 -5.25 15.80
CA THR A 25 6.07 -3.89 15.30
C THR A 25 6.53 -3.86 13.85
N ALA A 26 5.58 -3.81 12.92
CA ALA A 26 5.86 -3.66 11.49
C ALA A 26 6.86 -2.51 11.29
N ARG A 27 8.03 -2.81 10.70
CA ARG A 27 9.08 -1.83 10.46
C ARG A 27 8.60 -0.82 9.42
N LEU A 28 8.61 0.46 9.75
CA LEU A 28 8.27 1.50 8.78
C LEU A 28 9.43 1.69 7.81
N VAL A 29 9.16 1.56 6.52
CA VAL A 29 10.18 1.60 5.48
C VAL A 29 10.05 2.80 4.54
N GLY A 30 8.91 3.51 4.60
CA GLY A 30 8.67 4.67 3.76
C GLY A 30 7.41 5.45 4.14
N ARG A 31 7.31 6.68 3.63
CA ARG A 31 6.12 7.53 3.71
C ARG A 31 5.52 7.74 2.32
N LEU A 32 4.23 7.46 2.18
CA LEU A 32 3.49 7.67 0.94
C LEU A 32 3.23 9.15 0.72
N ARG A 33 3.41 9.58 -0.52
CA ARG A 33 3.13 10.93 -0.99
C ARG A 33 1.92 10.90 -1.92
N LYS A 34 1.88 11.83 -2.87
CA LYS A 34 0.80 11.91 -3.85
C LYS A 34 0.89 10.77 -4.87
N PRO A 35 -0.25 10.37 -5.46
CA PRO A 35 -0.25 9.51 -6.63
C PRO A 35 0.58 10.08 -7.77
N HIS A 36 1.16 9.18 -8.56
CA HIS A 36 1.93 9.48 -9.74
C HIS A 36 1.20 8.96 -10.99
N GLY A 37 0.92 9.85 -11.92
CA GLY A 37 0.16 9.53 -13.14
C GLY A 37 -1.24 8.97 -12.85
N GLN A 38 -1.78 8.24 -13.82
CA GLN A 38 -3.13 7.66 -13.76
C GLN A 38 -3.14 6.15 -13.47
N GLN A 39 -1.99 5.49 -13.53
CA GLN A 39 -1.85 4.02 -13.50
C GLN A 39 -1.62 3.45 -12.09
N GLY A 40 -2.08 4.15 -11.05
CA GLY A 40 -1.99 3.68 -9.66
C GLY A 40 -0.56 3.60 -9.11
N GLU A 41 0.41 4.29 -9.72
CA GLU A 41 1.73 4.46 -9.10
C GLU A 41 1.65 5.48 -7.97
N VAL A 42 2.42 5.25 -6.91
CA VAL A 42 2.51 6.16 -5.76
C VAL A 42 3.97 6.48 -5.46
N ALA A 43 4.24 7.74 -5.15
CA ALA A 43 5.56 8.17 -4.71
C ALA A 43 5.77 7.84 -3.22
N VAL A 44 6.94 7.30 -2.90
CA VAL A 44 7.32 6.88 -1.55
C VAL A 44 8.66 7.52 -1.20
N ILE A 45 8.68 8.28 -0.10
CA ILE A 45 9.93 8.73 0.51
C ILE A 45 10.45 7.59 1.38
N PRO A 46 11.66 7.07 1.12
CA PRO A 46 12.24 6.01 1.94
C PRO A 46 12.57 6.52 3.35
N LEU A 47 12.36 5.66 4.34
CA LEU A 47 12.76 5.89 5.75
C LEU A 47 13.88 4.95 6.20
N VAL A 48 14.46 4.22 5.26
CA VAL A 48 15.55 3.25 5.47
C VAL A 48 16.75 3.60 4.60
N GLU A 49 17.94 3.17 5.02
CA GLU A 49 19.20 3.47 4.34
C GLU A 49 19.31 2.81 2.96
N ASN A 50 18.90 1.54 2.83
CA ASN A 50 18.91 0.81 1.56
C ASN A 50 17.48 0.49 1.07
N PRO A 51 16.74 1.47 0.53
CA PRO A 51 15.39 1.24 0.02
C PRO A 51 15.37 0.35 -1.23
N GLY A 52 16.50 0.26 -1.95
CA GLY A 52 16.64 -0.60 -3.11
C GLY A 52 16.57 -2.10 -2.76
N ALA A 53 16.91 -2.48 -1.54
CA ALA A 53 16.76 -3.85 -1.04
C ALA A 53 15.34 -4.16 -0.57
N ILE A 54 14.62 -3.15 -0.05
CA ILE A 54 13.25 -3.31 0.46
C ILE A 54 12.21 -3.25 -0.66
N PHE A 55 12.29 -2.22 -1.51
CA PHE A 55 11.32 -1.98 -2.57
C PHE A 55 11.64 -2.80 -3.83
N VAL A 56 11.85 -4.10 -3.71
CA VAL A 56 12.07 -4.99 -4.85
C VAL A 56 10.73 -5.50 -5.41
N PRO A 57 10.61 -5.79 -6.72
CA PRO A 57 9.45 -6.49 -7.22
C PRO A 57 9.21 -7.78 -6.42
N ARG A 58 7.94 -8.15 -6.24
CA ARG A 58 7.46 -9.25 -5.40
C ARG A 58 7.58 -9.06 -3.88
N ALA A 59 8.21 -7.99 -3.38
CA ALA A 59 8.16 -7.66 -1.97
C ALA A 59 6.72 -7.38 -1.50
N ARG A 60 6.43 -7.74 -0.25
CA ARG A 60 5.13 -7.53 0.39
C ARG A 60 5.22 -6.30 1.29
N LEU A 61 4.31 -5.36 1.10
CA LEU A 61 4.20 -4.16 1.92
C LEU A 61 2.78 -4.00 2.46
N PHE A 62 2.67 -3.28 3.56
CA PHE A 62 1.40 -2.83 4.13
C PHE A 62 1.38 -1.31 4.13
N VAL A 63 0.23 -0.73 3.83
CA VAL A 63 -0.04 0.69 4.10
C VAL A 63 -0.56 0.78 5.51
N VAL A 64 0.04 1.63 6.33
CA VAL A 64 -0.34 1.83 7.72
C VAL A 64 -0.55 3.31 8.04
N ASP A 65 -1.46 3.60 8.97
CA ASP A 65 -1.68 4.95 9.46
C ASP A 65 -0.59 5.37 10.48
N ALA A 66 -0.71 6.60 11.00
CA ALA A 66 0.22 7.11 12.01
C ALA A 66 0.21 6.31 13.33
N ALA A 67 -0.88 5.59 13.62
CA ALA A 67 -1.00 4.69 14.78
C ALA A 67 -0.51 3.26 14.46
N ARG A 68 0.13 3.05 13.30
CA ARG A 68 0.61 1.75 12.79
C ARG A 68 -0.50 0.72 12.59
N ARG A 69 -1.75 1.16 12.37
CA ARG A 69 -2.87 0.28 11.99
C ARG A 69 -2.84 0.05 10.49
N VAL A 70 -3.07 -1.18 10.05
CA VAL A 70 -3.09 -1.52 8.63
C VAL A 70 -4.32 -0.90 7.97
N VAL A 71 -4.09 -0.12 6.92
CA VAL A 71 -5.11 0.53 6.08
C VAL A 71 -5.28 -0.21 4.76
N ALA A 72 -4.20 -0.78 4.21
CA ALA A 72 -4.24 -1.63 3.03
C ALA A 72 -3.10 -2.66 3.04
N GLY A 73 -3.35 -3.81 2.43
CA GLY A 73 -2.34 -4.85 2.20
C GLY A 73 -2.82 -6.25 2.59
N PRO A 74 -1.98 -7.27 2.36
CA PRO A 74 -0.63 -7.17 1.79
C PRO A 74 -0.66 -6.72 0.33
N LEU A 75 0.16 -5.70 0.01
CA LEU A 75 0.37 -5.21 -1.35
C LEU A 75 1.67 -5.79 -1.90
N ILE A 76 1.63 -6.30 -3.12
CA ILE A 76 2.80 -6.83 -3.80
C ILE A 76 3.34 -5.78 -4.76
N ILE A 77 4.63 -5.44 -4.63
CA ILE A 77 5.27 -4.55 -5.60
C ILE A 77 5.35 -5.26 -6.96
N ALA A 78 4.66 -4.71 -7.95
CA ALA A 78 4.72 -5.15 -9.35
C ALA A 78 5.91 -4.50 -10.06
N ARG A 79 6.10 -3.20 -9.84
CA ARG A 79 7.14 -2.39 -10.49
C ARG A 79 7.65 -1.31 -9.57
N ARG A 80 8.90 -0.91 -9.81
CA ARG A 80 9.59 0.15 -9.07
C ARG A 80 10.39 1.03 -10.00
N ARG A 81 10.51 2.32 -9.66
CA ARG A 81 11.43 3.26 -10.31
C ARG A 81 11.99 4.22 -9.28
N ALA A 82 13.29 4.44 -9.30
CA ALA A 82 13.88 5.56 -8.56
C ALA A 82 13.48 6.88 -9.23
N TYR A 83 13.10 7.87 -8.43
CA TYR A 83 12.66 9.18 -8.89
C TYR A 83 13.12 10.27 -7.92
N HIS A 84 14.21 10.96 -8.25
CA HIS A 84 14.89 11.89 -7.33
C HIS A 84 15.22 11.22 -5.98
N ARG A 85 14.66 11.72 -4.88
CA ARG A 85 14.81 11.18 -3.51
C ARG A 85 13.68 10.23 -3.13
N GLU A 86 12.83 9.85 -4.07
CA GLU A 86 11.63 9.05 -3.88
C GLU A 86 11.69 7.78 -4.74
N TRP A 87 10.76 6.87 -4.47
CA TRP A 87 10.48 5.70 -5.29
C TRP A 87 9.06 5.75 -5.80
N LEU A 88 8.87 5.50 -7.10
CA LEU A 88 7.56 5.26 -7.67
C LEU A 88 7.30 3.76 -7.62
N LEU A 89 6.28 3.37 -6.85
CA LEU A 89 5.88 1.98 -6.71
C LEU A 89 4.53 1.76 -7.37
N GLY A 90 4.42 0.68 -8.13
CA GLY A 90 3.15 0.14 -8.60
C GLY A 90 2.92 -1.23 -7.97
N PHE A 91 1.68 -1.53 -7.61
CA PHE A 91 1.30 -2.77 -6.93
C PHE A 91 0.42 -3.66 -7.81
N GLU A 92 0.51 -4.97 -7.60
CA GLU A 92 -0.36 -5.93 -8.30
C GLU A 92 -1.83 -5.69 -7.93
N GLY A 93 -2.71 -5.71 -8.93
CA GLY A 93 -4.15 -5.49 -8.74
C GLY A 93 -4.55 -4.05 -8.38
N VAL A 94 -3.58 -3.14 -8.19
CA VAL A 94 -3.84 -1.72 -7.90
C VAL A 94 -3.69 -0.92 -9.17
N SER A 95 -4.81 -0.69 -9.82
CA SER A 95 -4.92 0.19 -10.98
C SER A 95 -5.72 1.43 -10.62
N GLY A 96 -5.30 2.58 -11.14
CA GLY A 96 -6.06 3.81 -11.02
C GLY A 96 -5.62 4.70 -9.86
N ARG A 97 -5.61 6.01 -10.16
CA ARG A 97 -5.20 7.07 -9.22
C ARG A 97 -6.06 7.12 -7.95
N ALA A 98 -7.36 6.89 -8.06
CA ALA A 98 -8.31 7.08 -6.95
C ALA A 98 -7.99 6.16 -5.75
N VAL A 99 -7.57 4.92 -6.02
CA VAL A 99 -7.22 3.95 -4.98
C VAL A 99 -6.03 4.44 -4.16
N VAL A 100 -4.97 4.87 -4.86
CA VAL A 100 -3.73 5.30 -4.22
C VAL A 100 -3.81 6.71 -3.61
N GLU A 101 -4.78 7.53 -4.04
CA GLU A 101 -5.02 8.86 -3.45
C GLU A 101 -5.43 8.75 -1.98
N ALA A 102 -6.19 7.70 -1.61
CA ALA A 102 -6.59 7.44 -0.22
C ALA A 102 -5.41 7.13 0.71
N TRP A 103 -4.25 6.74 0.17
CA TRP A 103 -3.07 6.39 0.95
C TRP A 103 -2.11 7.55 1.14
N ARG A 104 -2.44 8.73 0.65
CA ARG A 104 -1.63 9.92 0.86
C ARG A 104 -1.37 10.12 2.36
N ASP A 105 -0.14 10.53 2.69
CA ASP A 105 0.32 10.81 4.05
C ASP A 105 0.35 9.60 5.00
N HIS A 106 0.02 8.40 4.52
CA HIS A 106 0.25 7.15 5.25
C HIS A 106 1.70 6.67 5.11
N TYR A 107 2.02 5.60 5.82
CA TYR A 107 3.32 4.95 5.79
C TYR A 107 3.24 3.60 5.08
N VAL A 108 4.38 3.12 4.61
CA VAL A 108 4.55 1.72 4.19
C VAL A 108 5.41 0.98 5.19
N ALA A 109 5.00 -0.25 5.49
CA ALA A 109 5.68 -1.13 6.44
C ALA A 109 5.89 -2.53 5.87
N THR A 110 6.93 -3.21 6.34
CA THR A 110 7.15 -4.64 6.11
C THR A 110 6.59 -5.45 7.28
N ASP A 111 6.39 -6.75 7.08
CA ASP A 111 6.09 -7.72 8.14
C ASP A 111 7.31 -8.03 9.02
N GLU A 112 8.52 -7.72 8.55
CA GLU A 112 9.73 -7.82 9.36
C GLU A 112 9.69 -6.85 10.55
N PRO A 113 10.03 -7.32 11.77
CA PRO A 113 10.16 -6.46 12.92
C PRO A 113 11.28 -5.44 12.69
N ASP A 114 11.14 -4.27 13.34
CA ASP A 114 12.21 -3.28 13.42
C ASP A 114 13.46 -3.95 14.03
N ALA A 115 14.48 -4.20 13.22
CA ALA A 115 15.77 -4.66 13.73
C ALA A 115 16.40 -3.48 14.47
N HIS A 116 16.47 -3.58 15.80
CA HIS A 116 17.22 -2.67 16.63
C HIS A 116 18.71 -2.92 16.33
N ASP A 117 19.34 -2.02 15.59
CA ASP A 117 20.80 -1.89 15.55
C ASP A 117 21.26 -1.08 16.78
#